data_AF-A0A1I4RCU6-F1
#
_entry.id   AF-A0A1I4RCU6-F1
#
_cell.length_a   1.000
_cell.length_b   1.000
_cell.length_c   1.000
_cell.angle_alpha   90.00
_cell.angle_beta   90.00
_cell.angle_gamma   90.00
#
_symmetry.space_group_name_H-M   'P 1'
#
loop_
_entity.id
_entity.type
_entity.pdbx_description
1 polymer ?
#
loop_
_entity_poly.entity_id
_entity_poly.type
_entity_poly.pdbx_seq_one_letter_code
_entity_poly.pdbx_strand_id
1 'polypeptide(L)'
;MKALRLLKKHLDDLSERITTRLIEAKAVETTSKIELERQINLCLQNLLTADEFDIKYQTAEIRNLVPRPHFVSLYVTAWILEKLIDHKCVIDIYGTDEELYYLVHHEVMKLIPLDW
;
A
#
# COMPACT_ATOMS: atom_id res chain seq x y z
N MET A 1 5.45 14.72 10.47
CA MET A 1 4.53 14.90 9.31
C MET A 1 3.10 14.52 9.70
N LYS A 2 2.08 15.31 9.34
CA LYS A 2 0.66 15.05 9.66
C LYS A 2 0.19 13.70 9.10
N ALA A 3 0.63 13.33 7.89
CA ALA A 3 0.30 12.06 7.25
C ALA A 3 0.74 10.84 8.06
N LEU A 4 2.00 10.78 8.53
CA LEU A 4 2.47 9.66 9.37
C LEU A 4 1.71 9.55 10.70
N ARG A 5 1.27 10.67 11.28
CA ARG A 5 0.43 10.66 12.49
C ARG A 5 -0.96 10.08 12.20
N LEU A 6 -1.55 10.43 11.05
CA LEU A 6 -2.83 9.86 10.62
C LEU A 6 -2.68 8.37 10.29
N LEU A 7 -1.61 7.98 9.60
CA LEU A 7 -1.28 6.57 9.37
C LEU A 7 -1.22 5.79 10.68
N LYS A 8 -0.48 6.29 11.68
CA LYS A 8 -0.40 5.65 12.99
C LYS A 8 -1.76 5.52 13.67
N LYS A 9 -2.63 6.52 13.52
CA LYS A 9 -3.99 6.52 14.10
C LYS A 9 -4.91 5.49 13.42
N HIS A 10 -4.74 5.28 12.13
CA HIS A 10 -5.63 4.48 11.29
C HIS A 10 -4.97 3.20 10.75
N LEU A 11 -3.93 2.70 11.42
CA LEU A 11 -3.09 1.61 10.91
C LEU A 11 -3.91 0.35 10.57
N ASP A 12 -4.67 -0.14 11.54
CA ASP A 12 -5.45 -1.37 11.38
C ASP A 12 -6.59 -1.19 10.37
N ASP A 13 -7.35 -0.10 10.51
CA ASP A 13 -8.44 0.28 9.60
C ASP A 13 -7.97 0.43 8.14
N LEU A 14 -6.83 1.09 7.92
CA LEU A 14 -6.27 1.22 6.57
C LEU A 14 -5.81 -0.13 6.01
N SER A 15 -5.21 -0.99 6.84
CA SER A 15 -4.76 -2.32 6.40
C SER A 15 -5.92 -3.22 5.96
N GLU A 16 -7.03 -3.23 6.72
CA GLU A 16 -8.24 -3.98 6.37
C GLU A 16 -8.87 -3.45 5.07
N ARG A 17 -8.95 -2.11 4.93
CA ARG A 17 -9.57 -1.47 3.77
C ARG A 17 -8.79 -1.72 2.48
N ILE A 18 -7.46 -1.62 2.53
CA ILE A 18 -6.61 -1.95 1.38
C ILE A 18 -6.77 -3.43 1.00
N THR A 19 -6.68 -4.34 1.97
CA THR A 19 -6.82 -5.79 1.74
C THR A 19 -8.14 -6.12 1.09
N THR A 20 -9.24 -5.62 1.66
CA THR A 20 -10.58 -5.86 1.14
C THR A 20 -10.75 -5.28 -0.26
N ARG A 21 -10.25 -4.07 -0.51
CA ARG A 21 -10.30 -3.43 -1.84
C ARG A 21 -9.56 -4.24 -2.89
N LEU A 22 -8.36 -4.75 -2.59
CA LEU A 22 -7.55 -5.53 -3.52
C LEU A 22 -8.24 -6.85 -3.91
N ILE A 23 -8.88 -7.52 -2.96
CA ILE A 23 -9.63 -8.76 -3.20
C ILE A 23 -10.91 -8.47 -4.00
N GLU A 24 -11.70 -7.48 -3.61
CA GLU A 24 -12.97 -7.14 -4.27
C GLU A 24 -12.76 -6.69 -5.72
N ALA A 25 -11.69 -5.93 -5.97
CA ALA A 25 -11.29 -5.53 -7.31
C ALA A 25 -10.67 -6.67 -8.15
N LYS A 26 -10.48 -7.85 -7.56
CA LYS A 26 -9.76 -8.99 -8.15
C LYS A 26 -8.34 -8.64 -8.57
N ALA A 27 -7.73 -7.66 -7.90
CA ALA A 27 -6.36 -7.25 -8.13
C ALA A 27 -5.36 -8.17 -7.41
N VAL A 28 -5.79 -8.83 -6.34
CA VAL A 28 -4.99 -9.84 -5.64
C VAL A 28 -5.83 -11.09 -5.41
N GLU A 29 -5.33 -12.23 -5.88
CA GLU A 29 -5.85 -13.54 -5.55
C GLU A 29 -5.02 -14.14 -4.41
N THR A 30 -5.67 -14.60 -3.35
CA THR A 30 -4.99 -15.05 -2.12
C THR A 30 -5.61 -16.32 -1.55
N THR A 31 -4.76 -17.15 -0.96
CA THR A 31 -5.16 -18.33 -0.16
C THR A 31 -5.67 -17.95 1.23
N SER A 32 -5.37 -16.73 1.72
CA SER A 32 -5.76 -16.28 3.06
C SER A 32 -5.88 -14.77 3.14
N LYS A 33 -7.12 -14.27 3.32
CA LYS A 33 -7.38 -12.85 3.60
C LYS A 33 -6.67 -12.39 4.88
N ILE A 34 -6.72 -13.21 5.93
CA ILE A 34 -6.12 -12.88 7.24
C ILE A 34 -4.62 -12.64 7.10
N GLU A 35 -3.93 -13.52 6.38
CA GLU A 35 -2.49 -13.38 6.18
C GLU A 35 -2.16 -12.19 5.25
N LEU A 36 -2.93 -11.99 4.18
CA LEU A 36 -2.76 -10.82 3.32
C LEU A 36 -2.89 -9.51 4.11
N GLU A 37 -3.90 -9.41 4.98
CA GLU A 37 -4.13 -8.23 5.82
C GLU A 37 -2.98 -8.01 6.80
N ARG A 38 -2.48 -9.09 7.43
CA ARG A 38 -1.31 -9.04 8.30
C ARG A 38 -0.08 -8.50 7.55
N GLN A 39 0.12 -8.91 6.30
CA GLN A 39 1.23 -8.46 5.47
C GLN A 39 1.11 -6.99 5.08
N ILE A 40 -0.08 -6.52 4.70
CA ILE A 40 -0.34 -5.09 4.46
C ILE A 40 -0.12 -4.28 5.74
N ASN A 41 -0.57 -4.76 6.89
CA ASN A 41 -0.36 -4.10 8.17
C ASN A 41 1.15 -3.99 8.50
N LEU A 42 1.93 -5.06 8.31
CA LEU A 42 3.39 -5.03 8.46
C LEU A 42 4.06 -4.02 7.51
N CYS A 43 3.63 -3.95 6.25
CA CYS A 43 4.11 -2.94 5.31
C CYS A 43 3.90 -1.52 5.85
N LEU A 44 2.70 -1.22 6.37
CA LEU A 44 2.38 0.09 6.93
C LEU A 44 3.14 0.37 8.25
N GLN A 45 3.37 -0.64 9.09
CA GLN A 45 4.22 -0.52 10.28
C GLN A 45 5.65 -0.17 9.90
N ASN A 46 6.21 -0.84 8.90
CA ASN A 46 7.56 -0.55 8.40
C ASN A 46 7.66 0.90 7.89
N LEU A 47 6.64 1.40 7.18
CA LEU A 47 6.59 2.79 6.73
C LEU A 47 6.59 3.80 7.90
N LEU A 48 6.00 3.46 9.06
CA LEU A 48 5.99 4.35 10.22
C LEU A 48 7.38 4.53 10.86
N THR A 49 8.29 3.59 10.62
CA THR A 49 9.66 3.61 11.16
C THR A 49 10.73 3.85 10.10
N ALA A 50 10.36 3.79 8.81
CA ALA A 50 11.27 4.00 7.69
C ALA A 50 11.79 5.44 7.66
N ASP A 51 13.07 5.59 7.33
CA ASP A 51 13.63 6.90 7.05
C ASP A 51 13.34 7.37 5.61
N GLU A 52 13.73 8.60 5.28
CA GLU A 52 13.48 9.14 3.95
C GLU A 52 14.24 8.39 2.84
N PHE A 53 15.42 7.84 3.16
CA PHE A 53 16.21 7.08 2.21
C PHE A 53 15.54 5.73 1.90
N ASP A 54 15.09 5.01 2.93
CA ASP A 54 14.36 3.76 2.81
C ASP A 54 13.11 3.92 1.93
N ILE A 55 12.33 4.97 2.17
CA ILE A 55 11.11 5.26 1.40
C ILE A 55 11.45 5.55 -0.07
N LYS A 56 12.49 6.36 -0.33
CA LYS A 56 12.93 6.68 -1.69
C LYS A 56 13.46 5.44 -2.41
N TYR A 57 14.20 4.59 -1.70
CA TYR A 57 14.72 3.35 -2.24
C TYR A 57 13.59 2.40 -2.62
N GLN A 58 12.65 2.16 -1.69
CA GLN A 58 11.48 1.30 -1.91
C GLN A 58 10.58 1.79 -3.04
N THR A 59 10.54 3.09 -3.34
CA THR A 59 9.66 3.66 -4.38
C THR A 59 10.38 4.01 -5.67
N ALA A 60 11.67 3.67 -5.81
CA ALA A 60 12.53 4.18 -6.88
C ALA A 60 12.02 3.81 -8.29
N GLU A 61 11.61 2.56 -8.50
CA GLU A 61 11.17 2.05 -9.81
C GLU A 61 9.87 2.70 -10.29
N ILE A 62 8.94 2.96 -9.36
CA ILE A 62 7.62 3.53 -9.69
C ILE A 62 7.48 5.02 -9.34
N ARG A 63 8.58 5.73 -9.05
CA ARG A 63 8.54 7.13 -8.57
C ARG A 63 7.80 8.13 -9.46
N ASN A 64 7.71 7.82 -10.76
CA ASN A 64 7.06 8.64 -11.78
C ASN A 64 5.72 8.04 -12.26
N LEU A 65 5.18 7.04 -11.55
CA LEU A 65 3.97 6.31 -11.93
C LEU A 65 2.77 7.22 -12.12
N VAL A 66 2.60 8.24 -11.27
CA VAL A 66 1.56 9.26 -11.42
C VAL A 66 2.12 10.66 -11.17
N PRO A 67 1.48 11.72 -11.71
CA PRO A 67 1.82 13.09 -11.34
C PRO A 67 1.54 13.33 -9.85
N ARG A 68 2.58 13.70 -9.09
CA ARG A 68 2.50 14.05 -7.65
C ARG A 68 1.88 12.92 -6.79
N PRO A 69 2.56 11.78 -6.65
CA PRO A 69 2.03 10.65 -5.90
C PRO A 69 1.90 10.96 -4.41
N HIS A 70 0.87 10.40 -3.76
CA HIS A 70 0.80 10.36 -2.30
C HIS A 70 1.83 9.34 -1.80
N PHE A 71 2.80 9.76 -0.97
CA PHE A 71 3.93 8.90 -0.62
C PHE A 71 3.51 7.57 0.06
N VAL A 72 2.49 7.58 0.93
CA VAL A 72 1.95 6.33 1.52
C VAL A 72 1.40 5.39 0.45
N SER A 73 0.62 5.90 -0.51
CA SER A 73 0.06 5.10 -1.60
C SER A 73 1.17 4.52 -2.46
N LEU A 74 2.14 5.34 -2.85
CA LEU A 74 3.27 4.92 -3.67
C LEU A 74 4.13 3.86 -2.97
N TYR A 75 4.43 4.06 -1.69
CA TYR A 75 5.19 3.10 -0.89
C TYR A 75 4.50 1.74 -0.83
N VAL A 76 3.19 1.72 -0.54
CA VAL A 76 2.43 0.47 -0.47
C VAL A 76 2.34 -0.19 -1.84
N THR A 77 2.11 0.56 -2.92
CA THR A 77 2.09 0.01 -4.29
C THR A 77 3.44 -0.61 -4.65
N ALA A 78 4.55 0.06 -4.38
CA ALA A 78 5.87 -0.50 -4.66
C ALA A 78 6.13 -1.78 -3.84
N TRP A 79 5.73 -1.77 -2.57
CA TRP A 79 5.86 -2.95 -1.72
C TRP A 79 5.00 -4.13 -2.21
N ILE A 80 3.80 -3.86 -2.73
CA ILE A 80 2.95 -4.90 -3.34
C ILE A 80 3.66 -5.54 -4.54
N LEU A 81 4.19 -4.71 -5.45
CA LEU A 81 4.84 -5.14 -6.68
C LEU A 81 6.16 -5.89 -6.43
N GLU A 82 6.91 -5.53 -5.38
CA GLU A 82 8.27 -6.06 -5.15
C GLU A 82 8.39 -7.10 -4.05
N LYS A 83 7.44 -7.15 -3.11
CA LYS A 83 7.52 -7.99 -1.90
C LYS A 83 6.30 -8.87 -1.73
N LEU A 84 5.10 -8.30 -1.89
CA LEU A 84 3.88 -9.07 -1.69
C LEU A 84 3.70 -10.15 -2.76
N ILE A 85 4.07 -9.84 -4.01
CA ILE A 85 3.92 -10.76 -5.15
C ILE A 85 4.59 -12.13 -4.91
N ASP A 86 5.70 -12.15 -4.17
CA ASP A 86 6.46 -13.37 -3.84
C ASP A 86 6.00 -14.03 -2.54
N HIS A 87 5.03 -13.45 -1.82
CA HIS A 87 4.59 -14.00 -0.54
C HIS A 87 3.69 -15.22 -0.74
N LYS A 88 3.97 -16.31 -0.02
CA LYS A 88 3.27 -17.61 -0.11
C LYS A 88 1.74 -17.58 0.01
N CYS A 89 1.16 -16.51 0.56
CA CYS A 89 -0.30 -16.41 0.65
C CYS A 89 -0.94 -15.90 -0.64
N VAL A 90 -0.15 -15.25 -1.50
CA VAL A 90 -0.58 -14.72 -2.79
C VAL A 90 -0.53 -15.83 -3.83
N ILE A 91 -1.62 -15.95 -4.59
CA ILE A 91 -1.70 -16.83 -5.76
C ILE A 91 -1.24 -16.05 -6.98
N ASP A 92 -1.80 -14.85 -7.19
CA ASP A 92 -1.44 -13.97 -8.28
C ASP A 92 -1.82 -12.50 -7.98
N ILE A 93 -1.21 -11.57 -8.70
CA ILE A 93 -1.52 -10.14 -8.69
C ILE A 93 -1.85 -9.69 -10.11
N TYR A 94 -3.00 -9.03 -10.26
CA TYR A 94 -3.54 -8.61 -11.55
C TYR A 94 -3.70 -7.09 -11.63
N GLY A 95 -3.68 -6.57 -12.86
CA GLY A 95 -3.80 -5.15 -13.17
C GLY A 95 -2.45 -4.49 -13.44
N THR A 96 -2.51 -3.25 -13.91
CA THR A 96 -1.33 -2.39 -14.10
C THR A 96 -0.87 -1.76 -12.79
N ASP A 97 0.39 -1.31 -12.75
CA ASP A 97 0.93 -0.56 -11.61
C ASP A 97 0.06 0.66 -11.27
N GLU A 98 -0.47 1.35 -12.29
CA GLU A 98 -1.36 2.51 -12.12
C GLU A 98 -2.70 2.09 -11.48
N GLU A 99 -3.31 1.00 -11.95
CA GLU A 99 -4.56 0.47 -11.37
C GLU A 99 -4.36 0.08 -9.90
N LEU A 100 -3.28 -0.62 -9.57
CA LEU A 100 -2.93 -0.97 -8.19
C LEU A 100 -2.72 0.29 -7.34
N TYR A 101 -2.01 1.29 -7.88
CA TYR A 101 -1.86 2.59 -7.22
C TYR A 101 -3.21 3.22 -6.92
N TYR A 102 -4.13 3.29 -7.89
CA TYR A 102 -5.42 3.95 -7.69
C TYR A 102 -6.32 3.21 -6.68
N LEU A 103 -6.27 1.87 -6.65
CA LEU A 103 -6.98 1.07 -5.64
C LEU A 103 -6.49 1.39 -4.23
N VAL A 104 -5.17 1.40 -4.02
CA VAL A 104 -4.57 1.76 -2.73
C VAL A 104 -4.83 3.22 -2.39
N HIS A 105 -4.60 4.12 -3.35
CA HIS A 105 -4.73 5.57 -3.17
C HIS A 105 -6.14 5.98 -2.74
N HIS A 106 -7.16 5.37 -3.34
CA HIS A 106 -8.55 5.62 -2.97
C HIS A 106 -8.84 5.32 -1.50
N GLU A 107 -8.27 4.25 -0.93
CA GLU A 107 -8.47 3.92 0.48
C GLU A 107 -7.58 4.78 1.40
N VAL A 108 -6.37 5.13 0.97
CA VAL A 108 -5.49 6.07 1.69
C VAL A 108 -6.14 7.45 1.83
N MET A 109 -6.67 8.02 0.74
CA MET A 109 -7.22 9.38 0.75
C MET A 109 -8.43 9.57 1.67
N LYS A 110 -9.15 8.50 2.00
CA LYS A 110 -10.28 8.55 2.95
C LYS A 110 -9.84 8.76 4.40
N LEU A 111 -8.61 8.38 4.74
CA LEU A 111 -8.08 8.39 6.12
C LEU A 111 -6.89 9.34 6.27
N ILE A 112 -6.16 9.59 5.19
CA ILE A 112 -4.94 10.38 5.12
C ILE A 112 -5.04 11.31 3.88
N PRO A 113 -5.91 12.33 3.90
CA PRO A 113 -6.01 13.27 2.79
C PRO A 113 -4.75 14.14 2.68
N LEU A 114 -4.40 14.54 1.46
CA LEU A 114 -3.43 15.62 1.25
C LEU A 114 -4.07 16.93 1.70
N ASP A 115 -3.53 17.55 2.74
CA ASP A 115 -3.81 18.96 3.00
C ASP A 115 -2.93 19.79 2.06
N TRP A 116 -3.57 20.68 1.31
CA TRP A 116 -2.93 21.73 0.52
C TRP A 116 -2.66 22.97 1.36
#